data_AF-X1FN74-F1
#
_entry.id   AF-X1FN74-F1
#
_cell.length_a   1.000
_cell.length_b   1.000
_cell.length_c   1.000
_cell.angle_alpha   90.00
_cell.angle_beta   90.00
_cell.angle_gamma   90.00
#
_symmetry.space_group_name_H-M   'P 1'
#
loop_
_entity.id
_entity.type
_entity.pdbx_description
1 polymer ?
#
loop_
_entity_poly.entity_id
_entity_poly.type
_entity_poly.pdbx_seq_one_letter_code
_entity_poly.pdbx_strand_id
1 'polypeptide(L)'
;YLKDIGWKGFIDGKGSGVYRVAPLARLNVSDGMATPLAQVEYEKMYNILGGKPAHNTLAYHWARLVELLYATERLLELAQDEEILDPDVRNIPTAVPDEGIGVVEAPRGTLYHHYKTDDNGVITAVNLIVATVNNAASICMSIEKAAKGLIKEGKVSEGLLNMVEMAFRAYDPCLACATHSLPGHMPLEINIRDHEANIIETVRRL
;
A
#
# COMPACT_ATOMS: atom_id res chain seq x y z
N TYR A 1 9.10 -16.88 10.82
CA TYR A 1 7.71 -16.59 11.21
C TYR A 1 6.83 -16.62 9.97
N LEU A 2 6.59 -17.82 9.40
CA LEU A 2 5.67 -17.96 8.28
C LEU A 2 4.25 -17.99 8.86
N LYS A 3 3.35 -17.11 8.40
CA LYS A 3 1.94 -17.19 8.79
C LYS A 3 1.35 -18.49 8.25
N ASP A 4 0.47 -19.14 9.01
CA ASP A 4 -0.27 -20.35 8.60
C ASP A 4 -1.06 -20.18 7.27
N ILE A 5 -1.26 -18.93 6.87
CA ILE A 5 -2.02 -18.53 5.69
C ILE A 5 -1.08 -17.88 4.67
N GLY A 6 -0.78 -18.61 3.59
CA GLY A 6 0.05 -18.15 2.48
C GLY A 6 -0.74 -17.61 1.28
N TRP A 7 0.00 -17.18 0.25
CA TRP A 7 -0.57 -16.76 -1.03
C TRP A 7 -1.27 -17.94 -1.74
N LYS A 8 -2.51 -17.73 -2.17
CA LYS A 8 -3.32 -18.72 -2.89
C LYS A 8 -3.89 -18.17 -4.21
N GLY A 9 -3.26 -17.13 -4.76
CA GLY A 9 -3.80 -16.38 -5.90
C GLY A 9 -4.84 -15.33 -5.49
N PHE A 10 -5.65 -14.90 -6.46
CA PHE A 10 -6.73 -13.91 -6.28
C PHE A 10 -7.97 -14.49 -5.60
N ILE A 11 -7.79 -15.10 -4.43
CA ILE A 11 -8.85 -15.70 -3.62
C ILE A 11 -9.13 -14.78 -2.43
N ASP A 12 -10.40 -14.51 -2.14
CA ASP A 12 -10.81 -13.68 -1.00
C ASP A 12 -11.10 -14.54 0.25
N GLY A 13 -11.27 -13.87 1.39
CA GLY A 13 -11.74 -14.47 2.62
C GLY A 13 -10.65 -14.86 3.61
N LYS A 14 -11.08 -15.30 4.79
CA LYS A 14 -10.22 -15.50 5.97
C LYS A 14 -9.08 -16.50 5.76
N GLY A 15 -9.20 -17.44 4.81
CA GLY A 15 -8.19 -18.44 4.50
C GLY A 15 -7.20 -18.02 3.41
N SER A 16 -7.24 -16.77 2.95
CA SER A 16 -6.38 -16.21 1.91
C SER A 16 -5.27 -15.34 2.50
N GLY A 17 -4.10 -15.34 1.86
CA GLY A 17 -3.00 -14.43 2.17
C GLY A 17 -3.19 -13.01 1.58
N VAL A 18 -4.27 -12.76 0.84
CA VAL A 18 -4.59 -11.42 0.33
C VAL A 18 -4.94 -10.50 1.50
N TYR A 19 -4.26 -9.36 1.58
CA TYR A 19 -4.55 -8.31 2.54
C TYR A 19 -4.74 -6.97 1.83
N ARG A 20 -5.04 -5.94 2.63
CA ARG A 20 -5.16 -4.56 2.19
C ARG A 20 -4.41 -3.63 3.12
N VAL A 21 -4.02 -2.48 2.59
CA VAL A 21 -3.38 -1.39 3.33
C VAL A 21 -4.11 -0.08 3.05
N ALA A 22 -3.99 0.87 4.00
CA ALA A 22 -4.60 2.20 3.96
C ALA A 22 -6.10 2.27 3.62
N PRO A 23 -6.65 3.47 3.76
CA PRO A 23 -6.84 4.03 5.09
C PRO A 23 -7.73 3.11 5.94
N LEU A 24 -8.76 2.48 5.33
CA LEU A 24 -9.68 1.59 6.03
C LEU A 24 -8.97 0.40 6.69
N ALA A 25 -7.92 -0.13 6.06
CA ALA A 25 -7.15 -1.22 6.66
C ALA A 25 -6.45 -0.79 7.96
N ARG A 26 -5.91 0.44 8.03
CA ARG A 26 -5.33 0.98 9.27
C ARG A 26 -6.40 1.14 10.34
N LEU A 27 -7.52 1.79 9.99
CA LEU A 27 -8.62 1.94 10.94
C LEU A 27 -9.16 0.59 11.42
N ASN A 28 -9.14 -0.46 10.59
CA ASN A 28 -9.60 -1.79 10.98
C ASN A 28 -8.69 -2.41 12.05
N VAL A 29 -7.38 -2.16 12.00
CA VAL A 29 -6.40 -2.76 12.93
C VAL A 29 -6.12 -1.90 14.16
N SER A 30 -6.33 -0.57 14.10
CA SER A 30 -6.15 0.34 15.24
C SER A 30 -7.27 0.20 16.27
N ASP A 31 -7.01 0.30 17.57
CA ASP A 31 -8.10 0.28 18.57
C ASP A 31 -8.97 1.56 18.50
N GLY A 32 -8.37 2.68 18.12
CA GLY A 32 -9.02 3.97 17.89
C GLY A 32 -8.06 4.96 17.23
N MET A 33 -8.43 6.24 17.26
CA MET A 33 -7.64 7.39 16.81
C MET A 33 -7.00 8.08 18.02
N ALA A 34 -5.81 8.64 17.83
CA ALA A 34 -5.10 9.33 18.91
C ALA A 34 -5.55 10.78 19.12
N THR A 35 -6.39 11.33 18.23
CA THR A 35 -6.90 12.72 18.31
C THR A 35 -8.43 12.73 18.49
N PRO A 36 -8.98 13.71 19.22
CA PRO A 36 -10.36 13.64 19.71
C PRO A 36 -11.43 13.77 18.61
N LEU A 37 -11.28 14.67 17.64
CA LEU A 37 -12.28 14.83 16.58
C LEU A 37 -12.26 13.65 15.60
N ALA A 38 -11.06 13.16 15.25
CA ALA A 38 -10.92 11.96 14.45
C ALA A 38 -11.50 10.72 15.14
N GLN A 39 -11.36 10.60 16.47
CA GLN A 39 -11.96 9.50 17.23
C GLN A 39 -13.49 9.48 17.11
N VAL A 40 -14.14 10.64 17.21
CA VAL A 40 -15.60 10.74 17.05
C VAL A 40 -16.06 10.28 15.67
N GLU A 41 -15.38 10.72 14.60
CA GLU A 41 -15.74 10.31 13.24
C GLU A 41 -15.38 8.84 12.94
N TYR A 42 -14.32 8.32 13.55
CA TYR A 42 -13.96 6.90 13.52
C TYR A 42 -15.06 6.02 14.13
N GLU A 43 -15.55 6.36 15.33
CA GLU A 43 -16.62 5.62 16.00
C GLU A 43 -17.93 5.68 15.20
N LYS A 44 -18.29 6.87 14.73
CA LYS A 44 -19.47 7.08 13.87
C LYS A 44 -19.42 6.25 12.60
N MET A 45 -18.26 6.20 11.93
CA MET A 45 -18.07 5.37 10.74
C MET A 45 -18.34 3.89 11.05
N TYR A 46 -17.75 3.34 12.11
CA TYR A 46 -17.95 1.93 12.45
C TYR A 46 -19.35 1.61 12.99
N ASN A 47 -19.98 2.52 13.73
CA ASN A 47 -21.36 2.37 14.15
C ASN A 47 -22.31 2.26 12.94
N ILE A 48 -22.05 3.02 11.88
CA ILE A 48 -22.85 2.99 10.64
C ILE A 48 -22.50 1.76 9.78
N LEU A 49 -21.24 1.37 9.71
CA LEU A 49 -20.80 0.21 8.92
C LEU A 49 -21.08 -1.15 9.59
N GLY A 50 -21.56 -1.16 10.83
CA GLY A 50 -21.91 -2.39 11.56
C GLY A 50 -20.73 -3.04 12.30
N GLY A 51 -19.69 -2.27 12.62
CA GLY A 51 -18.54 -2.70 13.41
C GLY A 51 -17.29 -3.03 12.60
N LYS A 52 -16.32 -3.65 13.28
CA LYS A 52 -14.99 -3.96 12.76
C LYS A 52 -14.81 -5.46 12.53
N PRO A 53 -14.03 -5.88 11.51
CA PRO A 53 -13.48 -5.08 10.43
C PRO A 53 -14.53 -4.75 9.36
N ALA A 54 -14.44 -3.56 8.77
CA ALA A 54 -15.23 -3.18 7.61
C ALA A 54 -14.47 -3.51 6.30
N HIS A 55 -15.18 -4.07 5.32
CA HIS A 55 -14.59 -4.52 4.04
C HIS A 55 -15.18 -3.85 2.80
N ASN A 56 -16.10 -2.89 2.98
CA ASN A 56 -16.76 -2.15 1.91
C ASN A 56 -15.73 -1.32 1.13
N THR A 57 -15.59 -1.57 -0.17
CA THR A 57 -14.59 -0.89 -1.03
C THR A 57 -14.70 0.64 -0.95
N LEU A 58 -15.92 1.18 -1.06
CA LEU A 58 -16.13 2.63 -1.05
C LEU A 58 -15.92 3.28 0.34
N ALA A 59 -15.91 2.50 1.43
CA ALA A 59 -15.62 3.02 2.76
C ALA A 59 -14.16 3.49 2.90
N TYR A 60 -13.28 3.15 1.95
CA TYR A 60 -11.94 3.74 1.86
C TYR A 60 -11.99 5.26 1.72
N HIS A 61 -12.99 5.83 1.05
CA HIS A 61 -13.13 7.28 0.97
C HIS A 61 -13.46 7.92 2.32
N TRP A 62 -14.38 7.32 3.08
CA TRP A 62 -14.72 7.82 4.41
C TRP A 62 -13.55 7.68 5.38
N ALA A 63 -12.90 6.51 5.41
CA ALA A 63 -11.71 6.30 6.22
C ALA A 63 -10.59 7.31 5.89
N ARG A 64 -10.44 7.71 4.62
CA ARG A 64 -9.49 8.77 4.21
C ARG A 64 -9.84 10.13 4.82
N LEU A 65 -11.11 10.47 4.95
CA LEU A 65 -11.55 11.71 5.59
C LEU A 65 -11.28 11.68 7.09
N VAL A 66 -11.48 10.54 7.75
CA VAL A 66 -11.13 10.34 9.17
C VAL A 66 -9.63 10.54 9.38
N GLU A 67 -8.78 9.95 8.53
CA GLU A 67 -7.33 10.14 8.60
C GLU A 67 -6.88 11.57 8.24
N LEU A 68 -7.57 12.26 7.34
CA LEU A 68 -7.30 13.66 7.03
C LEU A 68 -7.58 14.56 8.25
N LEU A 69 -8.68 14.30 8.95
CA LEU A 69 -9.00 15.00 10.20
C LEU A 69 -7.94 14.74 11.25
N TYR A 70 -7.57 13.47 11.46
CA TYR A 70 -6.47 13.09 12.35
C TYR A 70 -5.16 13.80 12.01
N ALA A 71 -4.75 13.78 10.74
CA ALA A 71 -3.51 14.41 10.31
C ALA A 71 -3.53 15.92 10.55
N THR A 72 -4.70 16.56 10.45
CA THR A 72 -4.86 18.00 10.72
C THR A 72 -4.75 18.30 12.21
N GLU A 73 -5.40 17.51 13.06
CA GLU A 73 -5.27 17.63 14.53
C GLU A 73 -3.84 17.38 14.99
N ARG A 74 -3.23 16.29 14.51
CA ARG A 74 -1.86 15.92 14.89
C ARG A 74 -0.84 16.95 14.41
N LEU A 75 -1.05 17.57 13.25
CA LEU A 75 -0.20 18.66 12.77
C LEU A 75 -0.26 19.87 13.71
N LEU A 76 -1.45 20.23 14.20
CA LEU A 76 -1.61 21.33 15.16
C LEU A 76 -0.90 21.01 16.48
N GLU A 77 -1.09 19.80 17.03
CA GLU A 77 -0.40 19.36 18.24
C GLU A 77 1.13 19.48 18.11
N LEU A 78 1.68 18.93 17.02
CA LEU A 78 3.13 18.98 16.76
C LEU A 78 3.66 20.39 16.52
N ALA A 79 2.88 21.26 15.86
CA ALA A 79 3.27 22.65 15.62
C ALA A 79 3.24 23.51 16.90
N GLN A 80 2.54 23.06 17.94
CA GLN A 80 2.46 23.72 19.24
C GLN A 80 3.45 23.14 20.26
N ASP A 81 4.12 22.04 19.94
CA ASP A 81 5.13 21.43 20.78
C ASP A 81 6.40 22.29 20.80
N GLU A 82 6.90 22.66 21.98
CA GLU A 82 8.12 23.47 22.12
C GLU A 82 9.36 22.73 21.59
N GLU A 83 9.35 21.39 21.59
CA GLU A 83 10.44 20.56 21.05
C GLU A 83 10.72 20.85 19.57
N ILE A 84 9.75 21.37 18.81
CA ILE A 84 9.97 21.74 17.40
C ILE A 84 11.00 22.86 17.21
N LEU A 85 11.30 23.61 18.28
CA LEU A 85 12.29 24.69 18.30
C LEU A 85 13.65 24.24 18.87
N ASP A 86 13.77 23.00 19.34
CA ASP A 86 15.01 22.49 19.92
C ASP A 86 16.13 22.50 18.87
N PRO A 87 17.30 23.14 19.14
CA PRO A 87 18.43 23.10 18.23
C PRO A 87 19.10 21.73 18.11
N ASP A 88 18.87 20.79 19.04
CA ASP A 88 19.44 19.44 19.02
C ASP A 88 18.65 18.48 18.10
N VAL A 89 18.75 18.72 16.79
CA VAL A 89 17.97 18.00 15.76
C VAL A 89 18.70 16.83 15.12
N ARG A 90 19.96 16.56 15.51
CA ARG A 90 20.81 15.63 14.75
C ARG A 90 21.75 14.80 15.61
N ASN A 91 21.54 13.49 15.56
CA ASN A 91 22.53 12.51 15.99
C ASN A 91 23.48 12.15 14.85
N ILE A 92 24.78 12.39 15.02
CA ILE A 92 25.81 12.03 14.04
C ILE A 92 26.11 10.53 14.15
N PRO A 93 26.01 9.75 13.05
CA PRO A 93 26.40 8.34 13.08
C PRO A 93 27.86 8.16 13.48
N THR A 94 28.14 7.18 14.34
CA THR A 94 29.50 6.89 14.83
C THR A 94 30.21 5.79 14.05
N ALA A 95 29.50 5.13 13.12
CA ALA A 95 30.00 4.04 12.30
C ALA A 95 29.42 4.10 10.88
N VAL A 96 30.09 3.40 9.96
CA VAL A 96 29.56 3.20 8.60
C VAL A 96 28.33 2.29 8.70
N PRO A 97 27.16 2.70 8.17
CA PRO A 97 25.97 1.84 8.15
C PRO A 97 26.25 0.55 7.36
N ASP A 98 25.63 -0.56 7.77
CA ASP A 98 25.71 -1.86 7.11
C ASP A 98 24.37 -2.29 6.49
N GLU A 99 23.28 -2.16 7.25
CA GLU A 99 21.93 -2.52 6.85
C GLU A 99 20.90 -1.64 7.60
N GLY A 100 19.89 -1.16 6.88
CA GLY A 100 18.87 -0.29 7.43
C GLY A 100 17.49 -0.57 6.87
N ILE A 101 16.49 -0.66 7.76
CA ILE A 101 15.08 -0.80 7.39
C ILE A 101 14.30 0.37 7.97
N GLY A 102 13.73 1.19 7.09
CA GLY A 102 12.78 2.25 7.43
C GLY A 102 11.37 1.82 7.06
N VAL A 103 10.43 1.93 8.00
CA VAL A 103 9.02 1.63 7.76
C VAL A 103 8.16 2.78 8.24
N VAL A 104 7.30 3.27 7.36
CA VAL A 104 6.32 4.33 7.67
C VAL A 104 4.97 4.02 7.04
N GLU A 105 3.90 4.58 7.59
CA GLU A 105 2.59 4.55 6.93
C GLU A 105 2.50 5.72 5.95
N ALA A 106 2.76 5.44 4.67
CA ALA A 106 2.43 6.42 3.63
C ALA A 106 0.90 6.54 3.51
N PRO A 107 0.38 7.64 2.91
CA PRO A 107 -1.07 7.84 2.79
C PRO A 107 -1.80 6.66 2.12
N ARG A 108 -1.13 5.97 1.20
CA ARG A 108 -1.65 4.86 0.39
C ARG A 108 -1.30 3.47 0.90
N GLY A 109 -0.65 3.37 2.07
CA GLY A 109 -0.33 2.10 2.72
C GLY A 109 1.07 2.06 3.31
N THR A 110 1.40 0.95 3.96
CA THR A 110 2.71 0.74 4.55
C THR A 110 3.82 0.81 3.50
N LEU A 111 4.86 1.58 3.81
CA LEU A 111 6.01 1.86 2.97
C LEU A 111 7.24 1.28 3.65
N TYR A 112 7.89 0.32 2.98
CA TYR A 112 9.13 -0.29 3.44
C TYR A 112 10.28 0.12 2.55
N HIS A 113 11.34 0.64 3.18
CA HIS A 113 12.62 0.93 2.56
C HIS A 113 13.69 0.09 3.24
N HIS A 114 14.37 -0.76 2.48
CA HIS A 114 15.43 -1.62 2.99
C HIS A 114 16.69 -1.44 2.15
N TYR A 115 17.78 -1.08 2.82
CA TYR A 115 19.08 -0.81 2.21
C TYR A 115 20.16 -1.65 2.86
N LYS A 116 21.15 -2.07 2.07
CA LYS A 116 22.42 -2.64 2.54
C LYS A 116 23.57 -1.89 1.89
N THR A 117 24.69 -1.79 2.60
CA THR A 117 25.87 -1.02 2.20
C THR A 117 27.15 -1.84 2.33
N ASP A 118 28.22 -1.41 1.67
CA ASP A 118 29.58 -1.92 1.87
C ASP A 118 30.31 -1.15 2.99
N ASP A 119 31.60 -1.49 3.22
CA ASP A 119 32.45 -0.85 4.24
C ASP A 119 32.69 0.65 4.00
N ASN A 120 32.35 1.17 2.81
CA ASN A 120 32.42 2.59 2.48
C ASN A 120 31.06 3.29 2.57
N GLY A 121 30.00 2.59 2.97
CA GLY A 121 28.64 3.12 3.02
C GLY A 121 27.98 3.23 1.64
N VAL A 122 28.52 2.57 0.61
CA VAL A 122 27.94 2.55 -0.73
C VAL A 122 26.85 1.49 -0.79
N ILE A 123 25.68 1.84 -1.30
CA ILE A 123 24.52 0.93 -1.38
C ILE A 123 24.85 -0.25 -2.29
N THR A 124 24.73 -1.47 -1.75
CA THR A 124 24.95 -2.74 -2.45
C THR A 124 23.64 -3.48 -2.75
N ALA A 125 22.59 -3.24 -1.97
CA ALA A 125 21.27 -3.80 -2.21
C ALA A 125 20.15 -2.85 -1.75
N VAL A 126 19.03 -2.88 -2.47
CA VAL A 126 17.82 -2.13 -2.13
C VAL A 126 16.60 -3.02 -2.34
N ASN A 127 15.69 -3.01 -1.36
CA ASN A 127 14.36 -3.58 -1.51
C ASN A 127 13.31 -2.53 -1.09
N LEU A 128 12.35 -2.26 -1.97
CA LEU A 128 11.27 -1.31 -1.75
C LEU A 128 9.93 -2.04 -1.87
N ILE A 129 9.15 -2.05 -0.79
CA ILE A 129 7.77 -2.56 -0.81
C ILE A 129 6.87 -1.37 -0.54
N VAL A 130 6.27 -0.83 -1.59
CA VAL A 130 5.69 0.52 -1.54
C VAL A 130 4.19 0.51 -1.60
N ALA A 131 3.59 0.87 -0.47
CA ALA A 131 2.19 1.27 -0.28
C ALA A 131 1.20 0.55 -1.21
N THR A 132 0.91 1.15 -2.38
CA THR A 132 -0.05 0.63 -3.36
C THR A 132 0.25 -0.80 -3.85
N VAL A 133 1.51 -1.25 -3.90
CA VAL A 133 1.85 -2.62 -4.32
C VAL A 133 1.19 -3.67 -3.41
N ASN A 134 1.07 -3.37 -2.12
CA ASN A 134 0.43 -4.25 -1.14
C ASN A 134 -1.07 -4.42 -1.41
N ASN A 135 -1.69 -3.47 -2.13
CA ASN A 135 -3.10 -3.52 -2.53
C ASN A 135 -3.31 -4.13 -3.92
N ALA A 136 -2.27 -4.48 -4.68
CA ALA A 136 -2.40 -4.91 -6.08
C ALA A 136 -3.40 -6.06 -6.27
N ALA A 137 -3.32 -7.10 -5.43
CA ALA A 137 -4.25 -8.23 -5.46
C ALA A 137 -5.69 -7.80 -5.20
N SER A 138 -5.91 -7.00 -4.16
CA SER A 138 -7.23 -6.50 -3.77
C SER A 138 -7.84 -5.58 -4.83
N ILE A 139 -7.03 -4.74 -5.48
CA ILE A 139 -7.48 -3.87 -6.58
C ILE A 139 -7.99 -4.71 -7.76
N CYS A 140 -7.20 -5.69 -8.21
CA CYS A 140 -7.61 -6.59 -9.30
C CYS A 140 -8.93 -7.31 -8.97
N MET A 141 -9.05 -7.84 -7.76
CA MET A 141 -10.26 -8.51 -7.29
C MET A 141 -11.46 -7.57 -7.19
N SER A 142 -11.26 -6.32 -6.74
CA SER A 142 -12.32 -5.31 -6.68
C SER A 142 -12.82 -4.92 -8.06
N ILE A 143 -11.93 -4.74 -9.04
CA ILE A 143 -12.28 -4.46 -10.43
C ILE A 143 -13.08 -5.61 -11.02
N GLU A 144 -12.61 -6.86 -10.84
CA GLU A 144 -13.30 -8.05 -11.35
C GLU A 144 -14.71 -8.17 -10.76
N LYS A 145 -14.85 -7.99 -9.44
CA LYS A 145 -16.16 -8.03 -8.76
C LYS A 145 -17.09 -6.92 -9.26
N ALA A 146 -16.58 -5.71 -9.44
CA ALA A 146 -17.38 -4.59 -9.96
C ALA A 146 -17.84 -4.86 -11.39
N ALA A 147 -16.95 -5.34 -12.27
CA ALA A 147 -17.28 -5.69 -13.65
C ALA A 147 -18.35 -6.79 -13.71
N LYS A 148 -18.17 -7.90 -12.97
CA LYS A 148 -19.17 -8.99 -12.88
C LYS A 148 -20.49 -8.53 -12.28
N GLY A 149 -20.45 -7.58 -11.34
CA GLY A 149 -21.63 -7.02 -10.67
C GLY A 149 -22.46 -6.11 -11.57
N LEU A 150 -21.80 -5.28 -12.38
CA LEU A 150 -22.43 -4.19 -13.13
C LEU A 150 -22.70 -4.53 -14.61
N ILE A 151 -21.81 -5.27 -15.26
CA ILE A 151 -21.93 -5.61 -16.68
C ILE A 151 -22.81 -6.86 -16.81
N LYS A 152 -23.96 -6.72 -17.45
CA LYS A 152 -24.94 -7.79 -17.67
C LYS A 152 -25.30 -7.90 -19.14
N GLU A 153 -25.56 -9.11 -19.62
CA GLU A 153 -26.03 -9.37 -20.99
C GLU A 153 -25.12 -8.78 -22.10
N GLY A 154 -23.81 -8.62 -21.81
CA GLY A 154 -22.87 -8.01 -22.75
C GLY A 154 -23.07 -6.51 -22.99
N LYS A 155 -23.95 -5.84 -22.23
CA LYS A 155 -24.18 -4.39 -22.34
C LYS A 155 -23.07 -3.63 -21.62
N VAL A 156 -22.33 -2.84 -22.39
CA VAL A 156 -21.23 -1.99 -21.90
C VAL A 156 -21.49 -0.55 -22.33
N SER A 157 -21.25 0.39 -21.43
CA SER A 157 -21.32 1.83 -21.68
C SER A 157 -20.23 2.56 -20.90
N GLU A 158 -19.89 3.78 -21.31
CA GLU A 158 -18.93 4.62 -20.59
C GLU A 158 -19.29 4.81 -19.11
N GLY A 159 -20.58 5.00 -18.81
CA GLY A 159 -21.04 5.12 -17.43
C GLY A 159 -20.78 3.85 -16.60
N LEU A 160 -20.97 2.67 -17.20
CA LEU A 160 -20.67 1.38 -16.55
C LEU A 160 -19.17 1.21 -16.33
N LEU A 161 -18.35 1.53 -17.33
CA LEU A 161 -16.89 1.46 -17.21
C LEU A 161 -16.39 2.38 -16.11
N ASN A 162 -16.89 3.61 -16.04
CA ASN A 162 -16.54 4.55 -14.96
C ASN A 162 -16.92 4.00 -13.57
N MET A 163 -18.04 3.31 -13.42
CA MET A 163 -18.40 2.66 -12.15
C MET A 163 -17.49 1.48 -11.80
N VAL A 164 -16.99 0.73 -12.78
CA VAL A 164 -15.94 -0.29 -12.56
C VAL A 164 -14.64 0.38 -12.12
N GLU A 165 -14.29 1.53 -12.72
CA GLU A 165 -13.11 2.29 -12.34
C GLU A 165 -13.18 2.83 -10.90
N MET A 166 -14.37 3.19 -10.42
CA MET A 166 -14.56 3.59 -9.01
C MET A 166 -14.06 2.51 -8.03
N ALA A 167 -14.11 1.23 -8.41
CA ALA A 167 -13.64 0.14 -7.58
C ALA A 167 -12.13 0.16 -7.35
N PHE A 168 -11.34 0.69 -8.30
CA PHE A 168 -9.90 0.86 -8.10
C PHE A 168 -9.56 2.24 -7.50
N ARG A 169 -10.28 3.31 -7.90
CA ARG A 169 -10.04 4.67 -7.40
C ARG A 169 -10.26 4.79 -5.89
N ALA A 170 -11.13 3.95 -5.31
CA ALA A 170 -11.33 3.87 -3.88
C ALA A 170 -10.02 3.64 -3.09
N TYR A 171 -9.09 2.88 -3.66
CA TYR A 171 -7.78 2.59 -3.06
C TYR A 171 -6.77 3.75 -3.18
N ASP A 172 -7.07 4.81 -3.95
CA ASP A 172 -6.14 5.90 -4.27
C ASP A 172 -4.76 5.38 -4.72
N PRO A 173 -4.67 4.61 -5.83
CA PRO A 173 -3.41 3.99 -6.21
C PRO A 173 -2.42 5.01 -6.76
N CYS A 174 -1.17 4.97 -6.28
CA CYS A 174 -0.05 5.62 -6.94
C CYS A 174 0.73 4.58 -7.75
N LEU A 175 0.42 4.43 -9.04
CA LEU A 175 1.04 3.41 -9.90
C LEU A 175 2.53 3.69 -10.17
N ALA A 176 2.91 4.97 -10.28
CA ALA A 176 4.32 5.36 -10.39
C ALA A 176 5.11 4.94 -9.14
N CYS A 177 4.54 5.18 -7.95
CA CYS A 177 5.14 4.74 -6.69
C CYS A 177 5.21 3.22 -6.62
N ALA A 178 4.14 2.50 -7.00
CA ALA A 178 4.05 1.06 -6.85
C ALA A 178 5.04 0.28 -7.73
N THR A 179 5.39 0.84 -8.89
CA THR A 179 6.29 0.20 -9.86
C THR A 179 7.73 0.67 -9.75
N HIS A 180 7.98 1.76 -9.00
CA HIS A 180 9.29 2.42 -8.95
C HIS A 180 9.86 2.73 -10.32
N SER A 181 9.01 2.95 -11.32
CA SER A 181 9.48 3.13 -12.68
C SER A 181 10.38 4.36 -12.76
N LEU A 182 11.69 4.13 -12.80
CA LEU A 182 12.61 5.12 -13.35
C LEU A 182 12.18 5.41 -14.79
N PRO A 183 12.36 6.65 -15.30
CA PRO A 183 12.32 6.89 -16.72
C PRO A 183 13.45 6.07 -17.37
N GLY A 184 13.08 4.89 -17.88
CA GLY A 184 13.98 3.86 -18.35
C GLY A 184 13.15 2.60 -18.57
N HIS A 185 13.44 1.84 -19.61
CA HIS A 185 12.69 0.61 -19.86
C HIS A 185 12.87 -0.33 -18.68
N MET A 186 11.79 -0.99 -18.23
CA MET A 186 11.92 -2.05 -17.23
C MET A 186 12.92 -3.09 -17.77
N PRO A 187 13.98 -3.41 -17.02
CA PRO A 187 14.95 -4.39 -17.46
C PRO A 187 14.26 -5.74 -17.54
N LEU A 188 14.23 -6.33 -18.73
CA LEU A 188 13.58 -7.60 -19.01
C LEU A 188 14.64 -8.58 -19.49
N GLU A 189 14.84 -9.65 -18.73
CA GLU A 189 15.64 -10.80 -19.14
C GLU A 189 14.71 -11.97 -19.47
N ILE A 190 14.68 -12.39 -20.73
CA ILE A 190 13.96 -13.57 -21.19
C ILE A 190 14.97 -14.68 -21.44
N ASN A 191 14.90 -15.74 -20.63
CA ASN A 191 15.68 -16.95 -20.84
C ASN A 191 14.84 -17.96 -21.63
N ILE A 192 15.18 -18.16 -22.91
CA ILE A 192 14.60 -19.17 -23.79
C ILE A 192 15.29 -20.50 -23.50
N ARG A 193 14.51 -21.53 -23.16
CA ARG A 193 15.04 -22.86 -22.80
C ARG A 193 14.56 -23.93 -23.78
N ASP A 194 15.40 -24.95 -24.01
CA ASP A 194 15.01 -26.14 -24.77
C ASP A 194 14.14 -27.10 -23.92
N HIS A 195 13.74 -28.21 -24.52
CA HIS A 195 12.99 -29.28 -23.85
C HIS A 195 13.76 -29.98 -22.72
N GLU A 196 15.08 -29.80 -22.63
CA GLU A 196 15.94 -30.30 -21.54
C GLU A 196 16.19 -29.22 -20.48
N ALA A 197 15.54 -28.06 -20.58
CA ALA A 197 15.68 -26.87 -19.74
C ALA A 197 17.04 -26.16 -19.83
N ASN A 198 17.89 -26.48 -20.81
CA ASN A 198 19.12 -25.72 -21.08
C ASN A 198 18.76 -24.34 -21.63
N ILE A 199 19.51 -23.30 -21.26
CA ILE A 199 19.30 -21.95 -21.81
C ILE A 199 19.87 -21.91 -23.23
N ILE A 200 18.98 -21.76 -24.22
CA ILE A 200 19.36 -21.59 -25.63
C ILE A 200 19.74 -20.13 -25.89
N GLU A 201 19.00 -19.19 -25.31
CA GLU A 201 19.16 -17.76 -25.56
C GLU A 201 18.70 -16.93 -24.37
N THR A 202 19.40 -15.82 -24.13
CA THR A 202 18.99 -14.80 -23.16
C THR A 202 18.79 -13.48 -23.89
N VAL A 203 17.54 -13.03 -24.01
CA VAL A 203 17.21 -11.71 -24.58
C VAL A 203 17.13 -10.70 -23.45
N ARG A 204 17.90 -9.61 -23.55
CA ARG A 204 17.91 -8.53 -22.57
C ARG A 204 17.39 -7.24 -23.18
N ARG A 205 16.45 -6.60 -22.50
CA ARG A 205 16.16 -5.17 -22.65
C ARG A 205 16.66 -4.49 -21.39
N LEU A 206 17.65 -3.61 -21.51
CA LEU A 206 18.14 -2.74 -20.42
C LEU A 206 17.32 -1.46 -20.35
#